data_AF-A0A1G5ALK4-F1
#
_entry.id   AF-A0A1G5ALK4-F1
#
_cell.length_a   1.000
_cell.length_b   1.000
_cell.length_c   1.000
_cell.angle_alpha   90.00
_cell.angle_beta   90.00
_cell.angle_gamma   90.00
#
_symmetry.space_group_name_H-M   'P 1'
#
loop_
_entity.id
_entity.type
_entity.pdbx_description
1 polymer ?
#
loop_
_entity_poly.entity_id
_entity_poly.type
_entity_poly.pdbx_seq_one_letter_code
_entity_poly.pdbx_strand_id
1 'polypeptide(L)'
;MKKLTPFAIAALLVLNVACSSDETTPIVPPTAQTLTVQTADPQVSGLNAIVGGSIASFGTEPILETGVILANQPDQTIESLPDGAYPIALETNQFEEALLFDASLAGMPIYVRAYAKTATQVVYGDSKMFVLEGCTVHLVTPDGPVTINAPQTWASGEVHVITQNVTITSQLTIEPGAIVKVDGAQIRVNPGGTIQALGTLEAPIVFTSLKDDVFCGDTNSDGASEGQKGDWTGIYLTAPGSQFTYCGILYAGANDGGYYNAVRISGTGADFGFDHCVFAYTLGHPTASAAFAFYGGATMKDATESQFTNNAFYGNDRPIYLNIYYNFNPNNQFFNPDQPAESNTRNGIWTWHTTMPGVTATFMEDEAPYVVDAFFNGGGSAATDGVIIGPNVIVKFNGTLSGISRAANRNISIDASAALTSYKDDLRGGDTNGDGNATFASDGDWDGYYNYQTTTYLGGANIFYDAH
;
A
#
# COMPACT_ATOMS: atom_id res chain seq x y z
N MET A 1 -1.73 -13.84 -8.89
CA MET A 1 -0.65 -13.75 -9.90
C MET A 1 0.67 -14.00 -9.20
N LYS A 2 1.49 -14.94 -9.69
CA LYS A 2 2.88 -15.00 -9.24
C LYS A 2 3.62 -13.82 -9.89
N LYS A 3 4.07 -12.86 -9.09
CA LYS A 3 4.97 -11.80 -9.57
C LYS A 3 6.33 -12.45 -9.82
N LEU A 4 6.85 -12.34 -11.04
CA LEU A 4 8.27 -12.53 -11.29
C LEU A 4 8.98 -11.35 -10.62
N THR A 5 9.65 -11.59 -9.49
CA THR A 5 10.50 -10.56 -8.89
C THR A 5 11.68 -10.27 -9.83
N PRO A 6 12.24 -9.05 -9.81
CA PRO A 6 13.32 -8.61 -10.71
C PRO A 6 14.62 -9.44 -10.62
N PHE A 7 14.66 -10.47 -9.77
CA PHE A 7 15.75 -11.44 -9.67
C PHE A 7 15.61 -12.69 -10.56
N ALA A 8 14.49 -12.87 -11.26
CA ALA A 8 14.28 -14.06 -12.11
C ALA A 8 14.94 -13.99 -13.50
N ILE A 9 15.49 -12.84 -13.92
CA ILE A 9 16.15 -12.70 -15.23
C ILE A 9 17.62 -12.22 -15.12
N ALA A 10 18.09 -11.82 -13.93
CA ALA A 10 19.47 -11.38 -13.71
C ALA A 10 20.43 -12.45 -13.13
N ALA A 11 19.97 -13.66 -12.81
CA ALA A 11 20.82 -14.70 -12.22
C ALA A 11 21.21 -15.81 -13.21
N LEU A 12 22.03 -15.42 -14.18
CA LEU A 12 22.94 -16.33 -14.87
C LEU A 12 24.11 -16.67 -13.91
N LEU A 13 23.88 -17.40 -12.79
CA LEU A 13 24.90 -18.15 -12.02
C LEU A 13 24.31 -18.83 -10.74
N VAL A 14 24.37 -20.16 -10.72
CA VAL A 14 24.49 -21.13 -9.57
C VAL A 14 23.64 -20.92 -8.30
N LEU A 15 22.68 -21.81 -8.02
CA LEU A 15 22.78 -22.88 -6.99
C LEU A 15 21.51 -23.76 -6.92
N ASN A 16 21.71 -25.07 -6.87
CA ASN A 16 20.73 -26.14 -6.60
C ASN A 16 20.12 -26.07 -5.19
N VAL A 17 18.87 -26.52 -5.00
CA VAL A 17 18.45 -27.68 -4.17
C VAL A 17 16.95 -27.98 -4.45
N ALA A 18 16.62 -29.27 -4.51
CA ALA A 18 15.34 -29.85 -4.93
C ALA A 18 14.43 -30.34 -3.77
N CYS A 19 13.21 -30.76 -4.17
CA CYS A 19 12.16 -31.59 -3.49
C CYS A 19 11.22 -30.89 -2.50
N SER A 20 9.91 -31.23 -2.41
CA SER A 20 9.21 -32.48 -2.75
C SER A 20 7.76 -32.29 -3.23
N SER A 21 7.27 -33.27 -3.98
CA SER A 21 5.91 -33.45 -4.55
C SER A 21 4.85 -33.90 -3.54
N ASP A 22 3.58 -33.54 -3.79
CA ASP A 22 2.40 -34.16 -3.18
C ASP A 22 1.57 -34.89 -4.26
N GLU A 23 1.08 -36.09 -3.93
CA GLU A 23 0.54 -37.10 -4.85
C GLU A 23 -0.90 -36.81 -5.32
N THR A 24 -1.18 -37.04 -6.61
CA THR A 24 -2.55 -37.40 -7.06
C THR A 24 -2.55 -38.65 -7.92
N THR A 25 -3.59 -39.46 -7.75
CA THR A 25 -3.72 -40.85 -8.19
C THR A 25 -3.82 -41.04 -9.71
N PRO A 26 -3.20 -42.07 -10.31
CA PRO A 26 -3.16 -42.25 -11.76
C PRO A 26 -4.42 -42.91 -12.34
N ILE A 27 -4.90 -42.39 -13.46
CA ILE A 27 -5.90 -43.02 -14.34
C ILE A 27 -5.14 -43.78 -15.44
N VAL A 28 -5.47 -45.05 -15.69
CA VAL A 28 -4.85 -45.86 -16.77
C VAL A 28 -5.88 -46.28 -17.82
N PRO A 29 -5.66 -45.95 -19.11
CA PRO A 29 -6.21 -46.69 -20.25
C PRO A 29 -5.12 -47.29 -21.17
N PRO A 30 -5.48 -48.21 -22.10
CA PRO A 30 -4.55 -49.13 -22.76
C PRO A 30 -4.06 -48.65 -24.14
N THR A 31 -3.05 -49.37 -24.64
CA THR A 31 -2.32 -49.27 -25.93
C THR A 31 -1.24 -48.19 -25.99
N ALA A 32 -0.06 -48.54 -26.54
CA ALA A 32 1.14 -47.71 -26.62
C ALA A 32 0.91 -46.43 -27.43
N GLN A 33 0.31 -45.44 -26.79
CA GLN A 33 0.21 -44.08 -27.27
C GLN A 33 1.55 -43.40 -27.03
N THR A 34 2.02 -42.66 -28.02
CA THR A 34 3.21 -41.81 -27.85
C THR A 34 2.76 -40.56 -27.12
N LEU A 35 3.44 -40.21 -26.01
CA LEU A 35 3.16 -38.96 -25.30
C LEU A 35 3.33 -37.79 -26.27
N THR A 36 2.33 -36.95 -26.41
CA THR A 36 2.40 -35.73 -27.23
C THR A 36 1.92 -34.51 -26.47
N VAL A 37 2.65 -33.42 -26.61
CA VAL A 37 2.40 -32.13 -25.95
C VAL A 37 2.14 -31.08 -27.03
N GLN A 38 1.18 -30.20 -26.79
CA GLN A 38 0.92 -29.04 -27.64
C GLN A 38 1.10 -27.76 -26.84
N THR A 39 1.80 -26.79 -27.42
CA THR A 39 1.92 -25.44 -26.85
C THR A 39 0.69 -24.62 -27.25
N ALA A 40 -0.01 -24.05 -26.27
CA ALA A 40 -1.14 -23.16 -26.52
C ALA A 40 -0.65 -21.83 -27.13
N ASP A 41 -1.46 -21.19 -27.98
CA ASP A 41 -1.16 -19.83 -28.44
C ASP A 41 -1.19 -18.87 -27.24
N PRO A 42 -0.09 -18.13 -26.94
CA PRO A 42 -0.08 -17.18 -25.83
C PRO A 42 -1.17 -16.13 -25.99
N GLN A 43 -1.91 -15.87 -24.91
CA GLN A 43 -2.86 -14.75 -24.87
C GLN A 43 -2.18 -13.57 -24.19
N VAL A 44 -1.81 -12.55 -24.96
CA VAL A 44 -1.04 -11.39 -24.49
C VAL A 44 -1.95 -10.19 -24.27
N SER A 45 -1.73 -9.47 -23.17
CA SER A 45 -2.39 -8.19 -22.88
C SER A 45 -1.42 -7.29 -22.09
N GLY A 46 -0.89 -6.26 -22.76
CA GLY A 46 0.18 -5.43 -22.18
C GLY A 46 1.40 -6.28 -21.83
N LEU A 47 1.80 -6.21 -20.56
CA LEU A 47 2.89 -7.00 -19.96
C LEU A 47 2.45 -8.37 -19.43
N ASN A 48 1.16 -8.74 -19.53
CA ASN A 48 0.67 -10.04 -19.12
C ASN A 48 0.63 -11.01 -20.30
N ALA A 49 0.97 -12.28 -20.06
CA ALA A 49 0.65 -13.36 -20.99
C ALA A 49 0.12 -14.59 -20.26
N ILE A 50 -0.96 -15.17 -20.76
CA ILE A 50 -1.40 -16.52 -20.39
C ILE A 50 -0.63 -17.49 -21.28
N VAL A 51 0.16 -18.35 -20.66
CA VAL A 51 1.00 -19.35 -21.32
C VAL A 51 0.65 -20.74 -20.81
N GLY A 52 0.86 -21.75 -21.66
CA GLY A 52 0.50 -23.10 -21.29
C GLY A 52 0.55 -24.08 -22.45
N GLY A 53 -0.13 -25.20 -22.24
CA GLY A 53 -0.22 -26.27 -23.22
C GLY A 53 -1.24 -27.34 -22.85
N SER A 54 -1.22 -28.41 -23.62
CA SER A 54 -2.08 -29.57 -23.40
C SER A 54 -1.35 -30.87 -23.72
N ILE A 55 -1.80 -31.94 -23.07
CA ILE A 55 -1.41 -33.31 -23.40
C ILE A 55 -2.41 -33.82 -24.45
N ALA A 56 -1.95 -33.90 -25.70
CA ALA A 56 -2.79 -34.33 -26.81
C ALA A 56 -2.96 -35.87 -26.85
N SER A 57 -1.98 -36.61 -26.34
CA SER A 57 -2.05 -38.06 -26.16
C SER A 57 -1.22 -38.45 -24.95
N PHE A 58 -1.84 -39.15 -24.00
CA PHE A 58 -1.15 -39.64 -22.82
C PHE A 58 -0.34 -40.88 -23.19
N GLY A 59 0.96 -40.86 -22.90
CA GLY A 59 1.81 -42.03 -23.06
C GLY A 59 1.50 -43.12 -22.03
N THR A 60 2.36 -44.14 -21.97
CA THR A 60 2.21 -45.23 -20.98
C THR A 60 2.85 -44.94 -19.64
N GLU A 61 3.72 -43.93 -19.55
CA GLU A 61 4.36 -43.52 -18.29
C GLU A 61 3.58 -42.40 -17.60
N PRO A 62 3.55 -42.38 -16.26
CA PRO A 62 3.04 -41.23 -15.52
C PRO A 62 3.78 -39.94 -15.88
N ILE A 63 3.02 -38.86 -16.03
CA ILE A 63 3.57 -37.51 -16.15
C ILE A 63 3.94 -37.03 -14.74
N LEU A 64 5.21 -36.69 -14.55
CA LEU A 64 5.78 -36.22 -13.29
C LEU A 64 5.73 -34.70 -13.17
N GLU A 65 5.79 -34.00 -14.30
CA GLU A 65 5.80 -32.54 -14.36
C GLU A 65 5.30 -32.06 -15.72
N THR A 66 4.56 -30.96 -15.73
CA THR A 66 4.22 -30.17 -16.92
C THR A 66 4.63 -28.74 -16.70
N GLY A 67 4.81 -28.00 -17.78
CA GLY A 67 5.13 -26.59 -17.69
C GLY A 67 5.43 -25.98 -19.04
N VAL A 68 5.98 -24.77 -19.02
CA VAL A 68 6.46 -24.08 -20.20
C VAL A 68 7.91 -23.65 -20.02
N ILE A 69 8.63 -23.52 -21.12
CA ILE A 69 9.94 -22.87 -21.17
C ILE A 69 9.74 -21.49 -21.79
N LEU A 70 10.24 -20.45 -21.13
CA LEU A 70 10.31 -19.09 -21.65
C LEU A 70 11.75 -18.77 -22.05
N ALA A 71 11.95 -18.27 -23.27
CA ALA A 71 13.27 -18.02 -23.82
C ALA A 71 13.29 -16.85 -24.81
N ASN A 72 14.49 -16.30 -25.05
CA ASN A 72 14.74 -15.30 -26.10
C ASN A 72 15.10 -15.92 -27.46
N GLN A 73 15.05 -17.25 -27.57
CA GLN A 73 15.31 -18.04 -28.78
C GLN A 73 14.32 -19.22 -28.83
N PRO A 74 13.94 -19.70 -30.03
CA PRO A 74 13.03 -20.83 -30.16
C PRO A 74 13.66 -22.15 -29.68
N ASP A 75 12.79 -23.15 -29.48
CA ASP A 75 13.14 -24.56 -29.31
C ASP A 75 14.11 -24.88 -28.16
N GLN A 76 14.16 -24.03 -27.12
CA GLN A 76 14.86 -24.35 -25.88
C GLN A 76 14.25 -25.57 -25.18
N THR A 77 15.08 -26.24 -24.37
CA THR A 77 14.72 -27.42 -23.59
C THR A 77 15.02 -27.16 -22.11
N ILE A 78 14.45 -27.95 -21.19
CA ILE A 78 14.73 -27.77 -19.75
C ILE A 78 16.21 -28.07 -19.42
N GLU A 79 16.90 -28.80 -20.29
CA GLU A 79 18.33 -29.07 -20.17
C GLU A 79 19.20 -27.91 -20.70
N SER A 80 18.76 -27.23 -21.77
CA SER A 80 19.52 -26.12 -22.35
C SER A 80 19.30 -24.79 -21.62
N LEU A 81 18.13 -24.62 -21.01
CA LEU A 81 17.77 -23.43 -20.23
C LEU A 81 16.94 -23.83 -18.99
N PRO A 82 17.58 -24.40 -17.94
CA PRO A 82 16.87 -24.83 -16.74
C PRO A 82 16.10 -23.70 -16.04
N ASP A 83 16.69 -22.51 -15.97
CA ASP A 83 16.09 -21.34 -15.31
C ASP A 83 14.93 -20.73 -16.10
N GLY A 84 14.77 -21.13 -17.37
CA GLY A 84 13.64 -20.74 -18.20
C GLY A 84 12.42 -21.65 -18.06
N ALA A 85 12.53 -22.76 -17.31
CA ALA A 85 11.44 -23.71 -17.11
C ALA A 85 10.52 -23.27 -15.97
N TYR A 86 9.23 -23.15 -16.28
CA TYR A 86 8.17 -22.77 -15.37
C TYR A 86 7.18 -23.94 -15.24
N PRO A 87 7.25 -24.72 -14.15
CA PRO A 87 6.30 -25.80 -13.89
C PRO A 87 4.89 -25.25 -13.67
N ILE A 88 3.92 -25.82 -14.39
CA ILE A 88 2.50 -25.49 -14.31
C ILE A 88 1.73 -26.78 -14.05
N ALA A 89 0.82 -26.77 -13.08
CA ALA A 89 0.04 -27.95 -12.71
C ALA A 89 -0.86 -28.40 -13.88
N LEU A 90 -0.89 -29.71 -14.12
CA LEU A 90 -1.76 -30.33 -15.10
C LEU A 90 -3.17 -30.50 -14.54
N GLU A 91 -4.16 -29.89 -15.17
CA GLU A 91 -5.57 -30.05 -14.89
C GLU A 91 -6.24 -30.85 -16.00
N THR A 92 -6.62 -32.10 -15.69
CA THR A 92 -7.12 -33.08 -16.69
C THR A 92 -6.09 -33.32 -17.80
N ASN A 93 -6.14 -32.56 -18.90
CA ASN A 93 -5.18 -32.61 -20.00
C ASN A 93 -4.66 -31.23 -20.44
N GLN A 94 -4.95 -30.16 -19.70
CA GLN A 94 -4.47 -28.80 -19.99
C GLN A 94 -3.72 -28.22 -18.79
N PHE A 95 -2.82 -27.28 -19.06
CA PHE A 95 -2.11 -26.52 -18.05
C PHE A 95 -1.89 -25.11 -18.57
N GLU A 96 -2.27 -24.11 -17.78
CA GLU A 96 -2.07 -22.70 -18.12
C GLU A 96 -1.78 -21.87 -16.87
N GLU A 97 -0.99 -20.81 -17.03
CA GLU A 97 -0.70 -19.85 -15.96
C GLU A 97 -0.60 -18.44 -16.57
N ALA A 98 -1.16 -17.46 -15.86
CA ALA A 98 -1.01 -16.05 -16.18
C ALA A 98 0.31 -15.53 -15.56
N LEU A 99 1.19 -15.00 -16.40
CA LEU A 99 2.47 -14.45 -16.01
C LEU A 99 2.52 -12.94 -16.30
N LEU A 100 3.09 -12.18 -15.36
CA LEU A 100 3.40 -10.76 -15.52
C LEU A 100 4.89 -10.63 -15.83
N PHE A 101 5.21 -10.02 -16.97
CA PHE A 101 6.57 -9.86 -17.46
C PHE A 101 7.12 -8.46 -17.16
N ASP A 102 8.44 -8.37 -17.10
CA ASP A 102 9.15 -7.11 -16.99
C ASP A 102 8.94 -6.25 -18.26
N ALA A 103 8.73 -4.94 -18.08
CA ALA A 103 8.47 -4.04 -19.20
C ALA A 103 9.67 -3.88 -20.15
N SER A 104 10.89 -4.15 -19.68
CA SER A 104 12.07 -4.18 -20.55
C SER A 104 11.95 -5.21 -21.67
N LEU A 105 11.14 -6.28 -21.48
CA LEU A 105 10.88 -7.30 -22.50
C LEU A 105 9.84 -6.86 -23.54
N ALA A 106 9.20 -5.70 -23.36
CA ALA A 106 8.27 -5.14 -24.33
C ALA A 106 8.93 -4.96 -25.70
N GLY A 107 8.24 -5.39 -26.75
CA GLY A 107 8.78 -5.34 -28.12
C GLY A 107 9.86 -6.38 -28.43
N MET A 108 10.36 -7.15 -27.45
CA MET A 108 11.29 -8.26 -27.70
C MET A 108 10.55 -9.55 -28.05
N PRO A 109 11.10 -10.40 -28.94
CA PRO A 109 10.53 -11.72 -29.20
C PRO A 109 10.75 -12.65 -27.99
N ILE A 110 9.65 -13.16 -27.45
CA ILE A 110 9.65 -14.18 -26.39
C ILE A 110 9.11 -15.48 -26.99
N TYR A 111 9.82 -16.57 -26.75
CA TYR A 111 9.41 -17.90 -27.17
C TYR A 111 8.91 -18.69 -25.97
N VAL A 112 7.70 -19.24 -26.09
CA VAL A 112 7.16 -20.22 -25.16
C VAL A 112 7.21 -21.62 -25.77
N ARG A 113 7.50 -22.62 -24.95
CA ARG A 113 7.43 -24.02 -25.35
C ARG A 113 6.90 -24.89 -24.22
N ALA A 114 5.75 -25.53 -24.44
CA ALA A 114 5.16 -26.45 -23.47
C ALA A 114 6.02 -27.73 -23.36
N TYR A 115 6.11 -28.31 -22.16
CA TYR A 115 6.76 -29.59 -21.93
C TYR A 115 5.98 -30.49 -20.96
N ALA A 116 6.21 -31.80 -21.08
CA ALA A 116 5.78 -32.81 -20.12
C ALA A 116 6.92 -33.79 -19.86
N LYS A 117 7.23 -34.04 -18.59
CA LYS A 117 8.31 -34.91 -18.14
C LYS A 117 7.74 -36.20 -17.56
N THR A 118 8.30 -37.33 -17.96
CA THR A 118 8.07 -38.64 -17.34
C THR A 118 9.35 -39.13 -16.67
N ALA A 119 9.37 -40.38 -16.18
CA ALA A 119 10.56 -40.96 -15.58
C ALA A 119 11.71 -41.15 -16.60
N THR A 120 11.39 -41.33 -17.89
CA THR A 120 12.39 -41.67 -18.92
C THR A 120 12.59 -40.62 -20.00
N GLN A 121 11.69 -39.65 -20.15
CA GLN A 121 11.80 -38.63 -21.21
C GLN A 121 11.16 -37.29 -20.84
N VAL A 122 11.52 -36.26 -21.61
CA VAL A 122 10.79 -34.98 -21.67
C VAL A 122 10.29 -34.82 -23.10
N VAL A 123 8.99 -34.58 -23.24
CA VAL A 123 8.35 -34.30 -24.53
C VAL A 123 7.98 -32.83 -24.58
N TYR A 124 8.24 -32.21 -25.73
CA TYR A 124 8.00 -30.80 -25.96
C TYR A 124 6.93 -30.58 -27.01
N GLY A 125 6.13 -29.53 -26.85
CA GLY A 125 5.33 -28.98 -27.93
C GLY A 125 6.15 -28.12 -28.88
N ASP A 126 5.47 -27.56 -29.88
CA ASP A 126 6.06 -26.59 -30.81
C ASP A 126 6.43 -25.29 -30.07
N SER A 127 7.50 -24.63 -30.51
CA SER A 127 7.83 -23.30 -29.98
C SER A 127 6.91 -22.24 -30.58
N LYS A 128 6.30 -21.40 -29.73
CA LYS A 128 5.47 -20.27 -30.16
C LYS A 128 6.09 -18.96 -29.74
N MET A 129 6.14 -18.01 -30.65
CA MET A 129 6.66 -16.67 -30.40
C MET A 129 5.50 -15.73 -30.07
N PHE A 130 5.70 -14.87 -29.08
CA PHE A 130 4.85 -13.75 -28.77
C PHE A 130 5.69 -12.52 -28.42
N VAL A 131 5.08 -11.35 -28.48
CA VAL A 131 5.70 -10.08 -28.12
C VAL A 131 4.78 -9.40 -27.13
N LEU A 132 5.34 -8.89 -26.03
CA LEU A 132 4.60 -8.10 -25.07
C LEU A 132 4.35 -6.71 -25.64
N GLU A 133 3.14 -6.21 -25.42
CA GLU A 133 2.82 -4.82 -25.71
C GLU A 133 3.34 -4.00 -24.53
N GLY A 134 4.37 -3.17 -24.76
CA GLY A 134 4.82 -2.21 -23.74
C GLY A 134 3.66 -1.32 -23.30
N CYS A 135 3.70 -0.73 -22.11
CA CYS A 135 2.57 0.07 -21.71
C CYS A 135 2.47 1.35 -22.55
N THR A 136 1.24 1.74 -22.81
CA THR A 136 0.95 3.04 -23.41
C THR A 136 1.29 4.14 -22.40
N VAL A 137 2.27 4.98 -22.74
CA VAL A 137 2.66 6.13 -21.91
C VAL A 137 2.00 7.39 -22.44
N HIS A 138 1.25 8.07 -21.58
CA HIS A 138 0.63 9.38 -21.81
C HIS A 138 1.33 10.44 -20.99
N LEU A 139 1.92 11.43 -21.65
CA LEU A 139 2.42 12.62 -20.98
C LEU A 139 1.23 13.52 -20.64
N VAL A 140 0.90 13.64 -19.36
CA VAL A 140 -0.19 14.50 -18.87
C VAL A 140 0.21 15.97 -18.97
N THR A 141 1.48 16.28 -18.73
CA THR A 141 2.02 17.65 -18.70
C THR A 141 3.14 17.86 -19.72
N PRO A 142 2.88 17.71 -21.04
CA PRO A 142 3.93 17.74 -22.06
C PRO A 142 4.58 19.13 -22.21
N ASP A 143 3.82 20.20 -21.98
CA ASP A 143 4.24 21.58 -22.25
C ASP A 143 4.14 22.51 -21.01
N GLY A 144 3.95 21.94 -19.82
CA GLY A 144 3.78 22.72 -18.58
C GLY A 144 2.64 22.23 -17.68
N PRO A 145 2.30 22.99 -16.62
CA PRO A 145 1.17 22.69 -15.75
C PRO A 145 -0.16 22.57 -16.51
N VAL A 146 -1.00 21.61 -16.11
CA VAL A 146 -2.29 21.33 -16.76
C VAL A 146 -3.45 21.53 -15.79
N THR A 147 -4.57 22.04 -16.32
CA THR A 147 -5.86 22.08 -15.60
C THR A 147 -6.87 21.16 -16.27
N ILE A 148 -7.31 20.12 -15.56
CA ILE A 148 -8.41 19.25 -15.97
C ILE A 148 -9.73 19.93 -15.59
N ASN A 149 -10.34 20.60 -16.57
CA ASN A 149 -11.53 21.44 -16.40
C ASN A 149 -12.82 20.86 -17.04
N ALA A 150 -12.73 19.68 -17.63
CA ALA A 150 -13.85 18.87 -18.09
C ALA A 150 -13.61 17.41 -17.67
N PRO A 151 -14.67 16.56 -17.61
CA PRO A 151 -14.50 15.16 -17.26
C PRO A 151 -13.45 14.48 -18.13
N GLN A 152 -12.50 13.81 -17.49
CA GLN A 152 -11.40 13.09 -18.15
C GLN A 152 -11.24 11.71 -17.54
N THR A 153 -10.87 10.74 -18.38
CA THR A 153 -10.55 9.37 -17.95
C THR A 153 -9.08 9.06 -18.24
N TRP A 154 -8.40 8.48 -17.27
CA TRP A 154 -7.10 7.83 -17.41
C TRP A 154 -7.35 6.32 -17.46
N ALA A 155 -7.06 5.71 -18.61
CA ALA A 155 -7.53 4.37 -18.91
C ALA A 155 -6.70 3.25 -18.27
N SER A 156 -7.34 2.09 -18.12
CA SER A 156 -6.75 0.88 -17.54
C SER A 156 -5.49 0.42 -18.28
N GLY A 157 -4.45 0.03 -17.53
CA GLY A 157 -3.20 -0.51 -18.07
C GLY A 157 -2.28 0.52 -18.74
N GLU A 158 -2.65 1.81 -18.73
CA GLU A 158 -1.82 2.89 -19.25
C GLU A 158 -1.01 3.58 -18.16
N VAL A 159 0.13 4.16 -18.55
CA VAL A 159 0.98 4.99 -17.69
C VAL A 159 0.69 6.46 -17.97
N HIS A 160 0.34 7.22 -16.94
CA HIS A 160 0.09 8.66 -17.00
C HIS A 160 1.23 9.38 -16.29
N VAL A 161 2.08 10.07 -17.06
CA VAL A 161 3.29 10.74 -16.58
C VAL A 161 3.04 12.21 -16.30
N ILE A 162 3.37 12.65 -15.10
CA ILE A 162 3.20 14.02 -14.61
C ILE A 162 4.56 14.57 -14.16
N THR A 163 5.04 15.61 -14.84
CA THR A 163 6.32 16.28 -14.53
C THR A 163 6.14 17.73 -14.10
N GLN A 164 4.91 18.23 -14.15
CA GLN A 164 4.51 19.57 -13.70
C GLN A 164 3.17 19.48 -12.97
N ASN A 165 2.82 20.51 -12.20
CA ASN A 165 1.61 20.47 -11.39
C ASN A 165 0.34 20.26 -12.23
N VAL A 166 -0.53 19.38 -11.75
CA VAL A 166 -1.87 19.13 -12.32
C VAL A 166 -2.91 19.69 -11.38
N THR A 167 -3.80 20.53 -11.91
CA THR A 167 -4.96 21.07 -11.20
C THR A 167 -6.23 20.42 -11.73
N ILE A 168 -7.07 19.90 -10.84
CA ILE A 168 -8.31 19.22 -11.17
C ILE A 168 -9.48 20.10 -10.69
N THR A 169 -10.28 20.60 -11.62
CA THR A 169 -11.49 21.40 -11.35
C THR A 169 -12.76 20.77 -11.96
N SER A 170 -12.63 19.54 -12.48
CA SER A 170 -13.73 18.67 -12.92
C SER A 170 -13.45 17.24 -12.49
N GLN A 171 -14.29 16.28 -12.86
CA GLN A 171 -14.07 14.88 -12.49
C GLN A 171 -12.89 14.28 -13.28
N LEU A 172 -11.93 13.70 -12.57
CA LEU A 172 -10.93 12.80 -13.12
C LEU A 172 -11.28 11.37 -12.69
N THR A 173 -11.57 10.52 -13.67
CA THR A 173 -11.74 9.07 -13.45
C THR A 173 -10.43 8.37 -13.78
N ILE A 174 -9.95 7.54 -12.87
CA ILE A 174 -8.76 6.70 -13.07
C ILE A 174 -9.24 5.25 -12.99
N GLU A 175 -9.13 4.54 -14.11
CA GLU A 175 -9.63 3.17 -14.21
C GLU A 175 -8.70 2.16 -13.51
N PRO A 176 -9.23 1.00 -13.05
CA PRO A 176 -8.42 -0.05 -12.43
C PRO A 176 -7.17 -0.41 -13.25
N GLY A 177 -6.03 -0.62 -12.58
CA GLY A 177 -4.76 -0.97 -13.22
C GLY A 177 -4.02 0.17 -13.92
N ALA A 178 -4.54 1.40 -13.89
CA ALA A 178 -3.78 2.57 -14.36
C ALA A 178 -2.59 2.87 -13.44
N ILE A 179 -1.50 3.33 -14.05
CA ILE A 179 -0.26 3.73 -13.35
C ILE A 179 -0.06 5.23 -13.53
N VAL A 180 0.13 5.97 -12.45
CA VAL A 180 0.37 7.41 -12.45
C VAL A 180 1.78 7.65 -11.94
N LYS A 181 2.69 8.02 -12.84
CA LYS A 181 4.10 8.29 -12.53
C LYS A 181 4.35 9.79 -12.43
N VAL A 182 4.93 10.23 -11.32
CA VAL A 182 5.07 11.65 -10.99
C VAL A 182 6.52 11.99 -10.68
N ASP A 183 7.00 13.12 -11.21
CA ASP A 183 8.34 13.67 -10.94
C ASP A 183 8.22 15.12 -10.45
N GLY A 184 8.61 15.36 -9.19
CA GLY A 184 8.63 16.67 -8.52
C GLY A 184 7.28 17.36 -8.34
N ALA A 185 6.23 16.91 -9.02
CA ALA A 185 4.97 17.61 -9.17
C ALA A 185 3.93 17.27 -8.10
N GLN A 186 2.90 18.11 -8.05
CA GLN A 186 1.71 17.95 -7.22
C GLN A 186 0.48 17.70 -8.08
N ILE A 187 -0.42 16.83 -7.59
CA ILE A 187 -1.78 16.68 -8.10
C ILE A 187 -2.71 17.40 -7.13
N ARG A 188 -3.39 18.45 -7.56
CA ARG A 188 -4.26 19.27 -6.71
C ARG A 188 -5.70 19.24 -7.19
N VAL A 189 -6.61 18.84 -6.31
CA VAL A 189 -8.05 18.91 -6.53
C VAL A 189 -8.57 20.20 -5.92
N ASN A 190 -9.10 21.09 -6.77
CA ASN A 190 -9.69 22.37 -6.41
C ASN A 190 -11.22 22.30 -6.41
N PRO A 191 -11.94 23.30 -5.87
CA PRO A 191 -13.41 23.33 -5.88
C PRO A 191 -14.00 23.02 -7.25
N GLY A 192 -14.94 22.08 -7.30
CA GLY A 192 -15.56 21.56 -8.53
C GLY A 192 -14.88 20.31 -9.11
N GLY A 193 -13.65 19.99 -8.67
CA GLY A 193 -12.93 18.79 -9.07
C GLY A 193 -13.12 17.61 -8.12
N THR A 194 -12.99 16.39 -8.64
CA THR A 194 -12.94 15.14 -7.87
C THR A 194 -12.01 14.14 -8.55
N ILE A 195 -11.43 13.22 -7.78
CA ILE A 195 -10.76 12.02 -8.31
C ILE A 195 -11.62 10.80 -7.98
N GLN A 196 -11.92 9.98 -8.98
CA GLN A 196 -12.52 8.65 -8.81
C GLN A 196 -11.49 7.61 -9.23
N ALA A 197 -10.69 7.13 -8.27
CA ALA A 197 -9.68 6.10 -8.47
C ALA A 197 -10.15 4.80 -7.79
N LEU A 198 -10.95 4.02 -8.52
CA LEU A 198 -11.65 2.85 -7.98
C LEU A 198 -11.01 1.56 -8.50
N GLY A 199 -9.80 1.26 -8.04
CA GLY A 199 -9.07 0.04 -8.38
C GLY A 199 -9.70 -1.23 -7.80
N THR A 200 -9.12 -2.37 -8.12
CA THR A 200 -9.49 -3.67 -7.52
C THR A 200 -8.26 -4.38 -6.95
N LEU A 201 -8.47 -5.48 -6.22
CA LEU A 201 -7.38 -6.31 -5.72
C LEU A 201 -6.49 -6.85 -6.87
N GLU A 202 -7.10 -7.24 -7.98
CA GLU A 202 -6.42 -7.79 -9.16
C GLU A 202 -5.80 -6.71 -10.05
N ALA A 203 -6.35 -5.49 -10.02
CA ALA A 203 -5.93 -4.35 -10.83
C ALA A 203 -5.88 -3.08 -9.97
N PRO A 204 -4.92 -2.99 -9.02
CA PRO A 204 -4.77 -1.80 -8.20
C PRO A 204 -4.32 -0.61 -9.05
N ILE A 205 -4.71 0.59 -8.64
CA ILE A 205 -4.22 1.85 -9.23
C ILE A 205 -2.96 2.28 -8.46
N VAL A 206 -1.92 2.73 -9.15
CA VAL A 206 -0.65 3.08 -8.48
C VAL A 206 -0.24 4.50 -8.82
N PHE A 207 -0.05 5.33 -7.80
CA PHE A 207 0.62 6.62 -7.86
C PHE A 207 2.04 6.47 -7.32
N THR A 208 3.04 6.67 -8.17
CA THR A 208 4.44 6.39 -7.83
C THR A 208 5.41 7.38 -8.48
N SER A 209 6.70 7.24 -8.15
CA SER A 209 7.78 8.01 -8.76
C SER A 209 7.91 7.70 -10.26
N LEU A 210 8.34 8.69 -11.04
CA LEU A 210 8.74 8.48 -12.43
C LEU A 210 9.88 7.45 -12.58
N LYS A 211 10.74 7.34 -11.56
CA LYS A 211 11.88 6.42 -11.48
C LYS A 211 11.52 5.04 -10.92
N ASP A 212 10.23 4.78 -10.67
CA ASP A 212 9.81 3.48 -10.15
C ASP A 212 9.59 2.49 -11.30
N ASP A 213 10.63 1.72 -11.62
CA ASP A 213 10.59 0.73 -12.69
C ASP A 213 9.76 -0.52 -12.32
N VAL A 214 9.38 -0.69 -11.05
CA VAL A 214 8.53 -1.82 -10.64
C VAL A 214 7.18 -1.79 -11.36
N PHE A 215 6.66 -0.59 -11.69
CA PHE A 215 5.40 -0.43 -12.39
C PHE A 215 5.65 0.04 -13.82
N CYS A 216 5.53 -0.90 -14.76
CA CYS A 216 5.75 -0.67 -16.18
C CYS A 216 7.19 -0.28 -16.60
N GLY A 217 8.21 -0.58 -15.78
CA GLY A 217 9.62 -0.40 -16.15
C GLY A 217 10.04 1.03 -16.45
N ASP A 218 11.16 1.14 -17.17
CA ASP A 218 11.92 2.37 -17.44
C ASP A 218 11.20 3.31 -18.43
N THR A 219 10.20 4.02 -17.90
CA THR A 219 9.36 4.97 -18.65
C THR A 219 10.05 6.30 -18.96
N ASN A 220 11.18 6.58 -18.30
CA ASN A 220 11.98 7.80 -18.44
C ASN A 220 13.32 7.57 -19.16
N SER A 221 13.62 6.33 -19.55
CA SER A 221 14.82 5.93 -20.28
C SER A 221 16.13 6.28 -19.56
N ASP A 222 16.15 6.19 -18.22
CA ASP A 222 17.35 6.43 -17.40
C ASP A 222 18.08 5.15 -16.97
N GLY A 223 17.64 4.01 -17.48
CA GLY A 223 18.11 2.69 -17.07
C GLY A 223 17.40 2.22 -15.80
N ALA A 224 17.84 1.08 -15.27
CA ALA A 224 17.22 0.50 -14.08
C ALA A 224 17.29 1.48 -12.89
N SER A 225 16.12 1.92 -12.41
CA SER A 225 15.97 2.86 -11.32
C SER A 225 14.86 2.43 -10.35
N GLU A 226 14.90 3.00 -9.14
CA GLU A 226 13.90 2.76 -8.09
C GLU A 226 13.41 4.10 -7.53
N GLY A 227 12.12 4.15 -7.19
CA GLY A 227 11.51 5.31 -6.54
C GLY A 227 12.19 5.65 -5.21
N GLN A 228 12.32 6.95 -4.93
CA GLN A 228 12.90 7.49 -3.70
C GLN A 228 11.87 8.32 -2.94
N LYS A 229 11.96 8.28 -1.60
CA LYS A 229 11.05 9.05 -0.73
C LYS A 229 11.10 10.54 -1.09
N GLY A 230 9.96 11.10 -1.48
CA GLY A 230 9.84 12.51 -1.86
C GLY A 230 10.26 12.83 -3.29
N ASP A 231 10.28 11.83 -4.18
CA ASP A 231 10.46 12.06 -5.62
C ASP A 231 9.36 12.95 -6.21
N TRP A 232 8.17 12.99 -5.60
CA TRP A 232 7.09 13.89 -5.98
C TRP A 232 6.39 14.49 -4.76
N THR A 233 5.63 15.57 -5.00
CA THR A 233 5.06 16.37 -3.91
C THR A 233 3.95 15.63 -3.17
N GLY A 234 2.88 15.26 -3.88
CA GLY A 234 1.72 14.58 -3.27
C GLY A 234 0.39 14.95 -3.92
N ILE A 235 -0.70 14.40 -3.36
CA ILE A 235 -2.09 14.62 -3.77
C ILE A 235 -2.78 15.54 -2.75
N TYR A 236 -3.27 16.68 -3.22
CA TYR A 236 -3.82 17.74 -2.39
C TYR A 236 -5.32 17.85 -2.65
N LEU A 237 -6.13 17.40 -1.70
CA LEU A 237 -7.58 17.37 -1.78
C LEU A 237 -8.16 18.60 -1.07
N THR A 238 -8.59 19.59 -1.85
CA THR A 238 -9.19 20.83 -1.34
C THR A 238 -10.70 20.94 -1.61
N ALA A 239 -11.28 19.89 -2.16
CA ALA A 239 -12.73 19.75 -2.42
C ALA A 239 -13.22 18.34 -2.01
N PRO A 240 -14.49 18.19 -1.58
CA PRO A 240 -15.11 16.90 -1.31
C PRO A 240 -15.27 16.03 -2.55
N GLY A 241 -15.55 14.76 -2.34
CA GLY A 241 -16.06 13.79 -3.29
C GLY A 241 -15.01 12.91 -3.95
N SER A 242 -13.75 12.95 -3.51
CA SER A 242 -12.70 12.11 -4.09
C SER A 242 -12.63 10.75 -3.40
N GLN A 243 -12.68 9.67 -4.19
CA GLN A 243 -12.69 8.29 -3.73
C GLN A 243 -11.48 7.53 -4.26
N PHE A 244 -10.84 6.77 -3.38
CA PHE A 244 -9.70 5.92 -3.65
C PHE A 244 -9.98 4.52 -3.09
N THR A 245 -9.89 3.51 -3.94
CA THR A 245 -10.03 2.10 -3.55
C THR A 245 -8.94 1.27 -4.21
N TYR A 246 -8.28 0.38 -3.46
CA TYR A 246 -7.14 -0.41 -3.96
C TYR A 246 -6.08 0.44 -4.66
N CYS A 247 -5.70 1.55 -4.03
CA CYS A 247 -4.70 2.49 -4.56
C CYS A 247 -3.38 2.39 -3.80
N GLY A 248 -2.26 2.34 -4.51
CA GLY A 248 -0.92 2.54 -3.93
C GLY A 248 -0.47 3.99 -4.09
N ILE A 249 -0.08 4.65 -3.01
CA ILE A 249 0.45 6.01 -3.00
C ILE A 249 1.86 5.94 -2.43
N LEU A 250 2.84 5.96 -3.32
CA LEU A 250 4.23 5.59 -3.04
C LEU A 250 5.18 6.76 -3.30
N TYR A 251 6.27 6.84 -2.54
CA TYR A 251 7.42 7.72 -2.81
C TYR A 251 7.14 9.23 -2.84
N ALA A 252 5.98 9.66 -2.33
CA ALA A 252 5.58 11.06 -2.28
C ALA A 252 6.16 11.81 -1.07
N GLY A 253 5.72 13.06 -0.85
CA GLY A 253 6.00 13.83 0.35
C GLY A 253 7.14 14.84 0.23
N ALA A 254 7.54 15.21 -1.00
CA ALA A 254 8.49 16.31 -1.20
C ALA A 254 8.01 17.59 -0.49
N ASN A 255 8.96 18.43 -0.06
CA ASN A 255 8.63 19.66 0.66
C ASN A 255 7.82 20.63 -0.21
N ASP A 256 6.62 20.99 0.24
CA ASP A 256 5.82 22.07 -0.34
C ASP A 256 5.41 23.03 0.79
N GLY A 257 6.12 24.16 0.90
CA GLY A 257 5.80 25.19 1.89
C GLY A 257 5.86 24.72 3.35
N GLY A 258 6.75 23.78 3.67
CA GLY A 258 6.88 23.22 5.02
C GLY A 258 6.03 21.96 5.27
N TYR A 259 5.24 21.53 4.30
CA TYR A 259 4.48 20.28 4.34
C TYR A 259 5.26 19.16 3.66
N TYR A 260 5.26 17.97 4.26
CA TYR A 260 5.85 16.76 3.70
C TYR A 260 4.75 15.68 3.74
N ASN A 261 3.83 15.73 2.77
CA ASN A 261 2.63 14.89 2.78
C ASN A 261 2.42 14.20 1.44
N ALA A 262 2.15 12.89 1.47
CA ALA A 262 1.72 12.16 0.29
C ALA A 262 0.27 12.49 -0.08
N VAL A 263 -0.60 12.56 0.92
CA VAL A 263 -1.96 13.07 0.78
C VAL A 263 -2.22 14.17 1.80
N ARG A 264 -2.77 15.28 1.34
CA ARG A 264 -3.14 16.41 2.19
C ARG A 264 -4.58 16.82 1.95
N ILE A 265 -5.36 16.84 3.02
CA ILE A 265 -6.73 17.34 3.06
C ILE A 265 -6.71 18.76 3.62
N SER A 266 -7.21 19.73 2.86
CA SER A 266 -7.32 21.12 3.32
C SER A 266 -8.59 21.86 2.90
N GLY A 267 -9.56 21.16 2.30
CA GLY A 267 -10.83 21.73 1.85
C GLY A 267 -11.93 21.71 2.91
N THR A 268 -12.85 22.68 2.91
CA THR A 268 -14.03 22.62 3.80
C THR A 268 -15.02 21.54 3.33
N GLY A 269 -15.51 20.69 4.24
CA GLY A 269 -16.45 19.60 3.93
C GLY A 269 -15.71 18.36 3.43
N ALA A 270 -15.02 17.67 4.32
CA ALA A 270 -14.18 16.52 4.03
C ALA A 270 -15.03 15.25 3.76
N ASP A 271 -15.60 15.13 2.58
CA ASP A 271 -16.14 13.86 2.07
C ASP A 271 -15.08 13.24 1.15
N PHE A 272 -14.36 12.24 1.64
CA PHE A 272 -13.38 11.49 0.85
C PHE A 272 -13.31 10.07 1.36
N GLY A 273 -13.01 9.15 0.45
CA GLY A 273 -12.92 7.72 0.72
C GLY A 273 -11.52 7.21 0.43
N PHE A 274 -10.94 6.51 1.40
CA PHE A 274 -9.76 5.67 1.21
C PHE A 274 -10.07 4.28 1.76
N ASP A 275 -10.15 3.31 0.87
CA ASP A 275 -10.42 1.92 1.22
C ASP A 275 -9.42 0.98 0.55
N HIS A 276 -8.82 0.05 1.30
CA HIS A 276 -7.79 -0.87 0.76
C HIS A 276 -6.59 -0.15 0.09
N CYS A 277 -6.27 1.06 0.52
CA CYS A 277 -5.14 1.82 -0.05
C CYS A 277 -3.84 1.59 0.74
N VAL A 278 -2.72 1.75 0.07
CA VAL A 278 -1.38 1.69 0.64
C VAL A 278 -0.74 3.07 0.58
N PHE A 279 -0.19 3.51 1.71
CA PHE A 279 0.65 4.70 1.80
C PHE A 279 2.04 4.28 2.24
N ALA A 280 3.02 4.37 1.35
CA ALA A 280 4.35 3.85 1.65
C ALA A 280 5.49 4.69 1.09
N TYR A 281 6.65 4.55 1.74
CA TYR A 281 7.90 5.17 1.32
C TYR A 281 7.81 6.69 1.15
N THR A 282 6.99 7.36 1.96
CA THR A 282 6.84 8.81 1.90
C THR A 282 8.00 9.53 2.62
N LEU A 283 8.38 10.71 2.14
CA LEU A 283 9.44 11.51 2.76
C LEU A 283 8.99 12.04 4.13
N GLY A 284 9.74 11.69 5.15
CA GLY A 284 9.61 12.24 6.49
C GLY A 284 10.43 13.51 6.71
N HIS A 285 10.29 14.10 7.90
CA HIS A 285 11.18 15.16 8.36
C HIS A 285 11.33 15.06 9.89
N PRO A 286 12.55 15.13 10.44
CA PRO A 286 12.80 14.89 11.85
C PRO A 286 11.99 15.82 12.76
N THR A 287 11.90 17.11 12.39
CA THR A 287 11.33 18.16 13.26
C THR A 287 10.12 18.88 12.68
N ALA A 288 9.69 18.59 11.45
CA ALA A 288 8.57 19.34 10.87
C ALA A 288 7.27 18.84 11.50
N SER A 289 6.42 19.77 11.92
CA SER A 289 5.13 19.42 12.54
C SER A 289 4.12 18.86 11.55
N ALA A 290 4.28 19.14 10.25
CA ALA A 290 3.36 18.71 9.19
C ALA A 290 3.99 17.66 8.24
N ALA A 291 4.88 16.81 8.77
CA ALA A 291 5.46 15.69 8.02
C ALA A 291 4.75 14.37 8.38
N PHE A 292 3.86 13.94 7.49
CA PHE A 292 3.00 12.76 7.64
C PHE A 292 2.66 12.21 6.26
N ALA A 293 2.61 10.89 6.09
CA ALA A 293 2.14 10.30 4.84
C ALA A 293 0.72 10.80 4.49
N PHE A 294 -0.19 10.78 5.47
CA PHE A 294 -1.54 11.31 5.33
C PHE A 294 -1.82 12.44 6.32
N TYR A 295 -2.18 13.62 5.81
CA TYR A 295 -2.52 14.81 6.61
C TYR A 295 -4.01 15.17 6.45
N GLY A 296 -4.83 14.79 7.41
CA GLY A 296 -6.24 15.20 7.55
C GLY A 296 -6.43 16.43 8.44
N GLY A 297 -5.67 16.50 9.54
CA GLY A 297 -5.67 17.61 10.50
C GLY A 297 -7.06 18.03 10.98
N ALA A 298 -7.32 19.33 11.09
CA ALA A 298 -8.60 19.87 11.53
C ALA A 298 -9.79 19.50 10.62
N THR A 299 -9.51 19.16 9.36
CA THR A 299 -10.51 18.99 8.31
C THR A 299 -11.23 17.65 8.41
N MET A 300 -10.49 16.59 8.72
CA MET A 300 -10.99 15.21 8.80
C MET A 300 -11.50 14.91 10.20
N LYS A 301 -12.79 15.13 10.46
CA LYS A 301 -13.39 15.10 11.81
C LYS A 301 -14.60 14.18 11.97
N ASP A 302 -15.15 13.66 10.88
CA ASP A 302 -16.32 12.78 10.90
C ASP A 302 -16.08 11.55 10.00
N ALA A 303 -16.05 10.37 10.60
CA ALA A 303 -15.82 9.10 9.89
C ALA A 303 -17.04 8.62 9.09
N THR A 304 -18.22 9.23 9.29
CA THR A 304 -19.40 8.97 8.46
C THR A 304 -19.38 9.75 7.16
N GLU A 305 -18.60 10.84 7.10
CA GLU A 305 -18.34 11.63 5.89
C GLU A 305 -17.02 11.18 5.23
N SER A 306 -15.90 11.23 5.95
CA SER A 306 -14.60 10.76 5.44
C SER A 306 -14.40 9.28 5.76
N GLN A 307 -14.61 8.39 4.79
CA GLN A 307 -14.36 6.96 4.99
C GLN A 307 -12.85 6.67 4.89
N PHE A 308 -12.30 6.00 5.89
CA PHE A 308 -10.89 5.63 5.94
C PHE A 308 -10.74 4.23 6.55
N THR A 309 -10.72 3.21 5.70
CA THR A 309 -10.85 1.80 6.11
C THR A 309 -9.89 0.87 5.38
N ASN A 310 -9.45 -0.20 6.03
CA ASN A 310 -8.65 -1.27 5.40
C ASN A 310 -7.34 -0.77 4.74
N ASN A 311 -6.81 0.38 5.13
CA ASN A 311 -5.60 0.94 4.53
C ASN A 311 -4.35 0.45 5.27
N ALA A 312 -3.20 0.45 4.58
CA ALA A 312 -1.91 0.09 5.18
C ALA A 312 -0.90 1.25 5.08
N PHE A 313 -0.17 1.48 6.17
CA PHE A 313 0.94 2.43 6.25
C PHE A 313 2.23 1.73 6.63
N TYR A 314 3.26 1.80 5.79
CA TYR A 314 4.57 1.24 6.10
C TYR A 314 5.70 1.96 5.37
N GLY A 315 6.94 1.80 5.86
CA GLY A 315 8.10 2.44 5.24
C GLY A 315 8.06 3.97 5.30
N ASN A 316 7.13 4.58 6.05
CA ASN A 316 7.05 6.02 6.25
C ASN A 316 7.80 6.44 7.52
N ASP A 317 7.93 7.75 7.70
CA ASP A 317 8.33 8.32 8.99
C ASP A 317 7.13 8.34 9.95
N ARG A 318 6.19 9.26 9.74
CA ARG A 318 4.92 9.31 10.47
C ARG A 318 3.76 8.99 9.50
N PRO A 319 2.88 8.04 9.83
CA PRO A 319 1.82 7.59 8.91
C PRO A 319 0.70 8.61 8.79
N ILE A 320 0.08 9.06 9.89
CA ILE A 320 -1.20 9.77 9.79
C ILE A 320 -1.40 10.85 10.85
N TYR A 321 -2.08 11.93 10.45
CA TYR A 321 -2.51 13.04 11.30
C TYR A 321 -3.98 13.42 11.07
N LEU A 322 -4.82 13.28 12.10
CA LEU A 322 -6.29 13.36 12.02
C LEU A 322 -6.85 14.35 13.04
N ASN A 323 -8.14 14.71 12.98
CA ASN A 323 -8.80 15.34 14.12
C ASN A 323 -8.96 14.36 15.28
N ILE A 324 -8.80 14.81 16.53
CA ILE A 324 -8.97 13.95 17.72
C ILE A 324 -10.38 13.37 17.89
N TYR A 325 -11.40 13.97 17.27
CA TYR A 325 -12.78 13.45 17.25
C TYR A 325 -13.08 12.58 16.02
N TYR A 326 -12.11 12.38 15.13
CA TYR A 326 -12.27 11.43 14.04
C TYR A 326 -12.22 10.01 14.59
N ASN A 327 -13.37 9.33 14.55
CA ASN A 327 -13.49 7.95 15.01
C ASN A 327 -12.82 7.00 14.01
N PHE A 328 -11.50 6.85 14.15
CA PHE A 328 -10.66 6.06 13.28
C PHE A 328 -11.08 4.59 13.29
N ASN A 329 -11.19 3.99 12.11
CA ASN A 329 -11.58 2.60 11.98
C ASN A 329 -10.39 1.69 12.34
N PRO A 330 -10.55 0.69 13.23
CA PRO A 330 -9.46 -0.18 13.67
C PRO A 330 -9.07 -1.27 12.66
N ASN A 331 -9.57 -1.21 11.42
CA ASN A 331 -9.21 -2.16 10.36
C ASN A 331 -8.05 -1.67 9.48
N ASN A 332 -7.43 -0.54 9.82
CA ASN A 332 -6.24 -0.06 9.13
C ASN A 332 -5.01 -0.73 9.76
N GLN A 333 -3.92 -0.77 9.00
CA GLN A 333 -2.67 -1.42 9.40
C GLN A 333 -1.52 -0.42 9.34
N PHE A 334 -0.58 -0.55 10.26
CA PHE A 334 0.59 0.31 10.43
C PHE A 334 1.91 -0.45 10.24
N PHE A 335 1.83 -1.58 9.53
CA PHE A 335 2.93 -2.37 8.99
C PHE A 335 2.61 -2.84 7.56
N ASN A 336 3.61 -3.39 6.87
CA ASN A 336 3.43 -4.00 5.55
C ASN A 336 2.76 -5.39 5.70
N PRO A 337 1.53 -5.60 5.19
CA PRO A 337 0.84 -6.87 5.37
C PRO A 337 1.56 -8.07 4.75
N ASP A 338 2.35 -7.84 3.69
CA ASP A 338 3.15 -8.87 3.03
C ASP A 338 4.51 -9.08 3.73
N GLN A 339 4.97 -8.09 4.51
CA GLN A 339 6.23 -8.13 5.25
C GLN A 339 6.07 -7.48 6.65
N PRO A 340 5.46 -8.16 7.64
CA PRO A 340 5.07 -7.52 8.91
C PRO A 340 6.21 -6.94 9.76
N ALA A 341 7.47 -7.22 9.42
CA ALA A 341 8.64 -6.59 10.03
C ALA A 341 8.87 -5.15 9.54
N GLU A 342 8.32 -4.78 8.39
CA GLU A 342 8.39 -3.45 7.83
C GLU A 342 7.25 -2.58 8.38
N SER A 343 7.61 -1.50 9.06
CA SER A 343 6.68 -0.57 9.71
C SER A 343 7.09 0.88 9.47
N ASN A 344 6.37 1.83 10.06
CA ASN A 344 6.75 3.25 10.04
C ASN A 344 7.81 3.53 11.12
N THR A 345 8.73 4.47 10.87
CA THR A 345 9.81 4.82 11.81
C THR A 345 9.26 5.38 13.12
N ARG A 346 8.31 6.32 13.03
CA ARG A 346 7.54 6.85 14.14
C ARG A 346 6.11 6.36 13.96
N ASN A 347 5.84 5.18 14.49
CA ASN A 347 4.55 4.53 14.29
C ASN A 347 3.51 5.03 15.30
N GLY A 348 2.36 5.51 14.83
CA GLY A 348 1.31 6.08 15.67
C GLY A 348 0.25 6.86 14.90
N ILE A 349 -0.79 7.29 15.60
CA ILE A 349 -1.89 8.10 15.08
C ILE A 349 -1.83 9.48 15.75
N TRP A 350 -1.33 10.49 15.04
CA TRP A 350 -1.26 11.84 15.60
C TRP A 350 -2.60 12.53 15.50
N THR A 351 -2.93 13.33 16.52
CA THR A 351 -4.24 13.99 16.62
C THR A 351 -4.13 15.51 16.62
N TRP A 352 -5.02 16.15 15.87
CA TRP A 352 -5.25 17.58 15.85
C TRP A 352 -6.32 17.90 16.89
N HIS A 353 -5.97 18.77 17.82
CA HIS A 353 -6.84 19.11 18.92
C HIS A 353 -7.87 20.17 18.54
N THR A 354 -9.12 19.93 18.92
CA THR A 354 -10.23 20.86 18.75
C THR A 354 -11.22 20.67 19.90
N THR A 355 -12.35 21.37 19.86
CA THR A 355 -13.49 21.16 20.77
C THR A 355 -14.73 20.89 19.94
N MET A 356 -15.37 19.74 20.19
CA MET A 356 -16.62 19.34 19.52
C MET A 356 -17.67 18.94 20.56
N PRO A 357 -18.43 19.93 21.10
CA PRO A 357 -19.43 19.68 22.12
C PRO A 357 -20.46 18.64 21.69
N GLY A 358 -20.77 17.68 22.56
CA GLY A 358 -21.75 16.62 22.29
C GLY A 358 -21.26 15.49 21.38
N VAL A 359 -20.02 15.54 20.89
CA VAL A 359 -19.42 14.47 20.08
C VAL A 359 -18.58 13.57 20.98
N THR A 360 -18.63 12.26 20.76
CA THR A 360 -17.78 11.30 21.49
C THR A 360 -16.59 10.93 20.63
N ALA A 361 -15.38 11.20 21.12
CA ALA A 361 -14.15 10.66 20.54
C ALA A 361 -13.99 9.18 20.95
N THR A 362 -13.75 8.30 19.99
CA THR A 362 -13.52 6.88 20.23
C THR A 362 -12.14 6.47 19.74
N PHE A 363 -11.30 5.97 20.65
CA PHE A 363 -10.01 5.38 20.34
C PHE A 363 -10.15 3.87 20.44
N MET A 364 -10.00 3.19 19.31
CA MET A 364 -10.27 1.75 19.20
C MET A 364 -9.16 0.98 18.46
N GLU A 365 -8.22 1.67 17.81
CA GLU A 365 -7.04 1.05 17.22
C GLU A 365 -6.05 0.61 18.31
N ASP A 366 -5.64 -0.65 18.30
CA ASP A 366 -4.72 -1.23 19.27
C ASP A 366 -3.37 -1.66 18.67
N GLU A 367 -3.20 -1.56 17.35
CA GLU A 367 -1.94 -1.83 16.67
C GLU A 367 -0.94 -0.67 16.82
N ALA A 368 -1.43 0.57 16.76
CA ALA A 368 -0.62 1.78 16.82
C ALA A 368 -1.10 2.78 17.89
N PRO A 369 -0.19 3.43 18.62
CA PRO A 369 -0.57 4.35 19.68
C PRO A 369 -1.17 5.65 19.13
N TYR A 370 -2.20 6.18 19.80
CA TYR A 370 -2.67 7.54 19.58
C TYR A 370 -1.72 8.53 20.24
N VAL A 371 -1.30 9.57 19.52
CA VAL A 371 -0.40 10.62 20.02
C VAL A 371 -1.18 11.91 20.25
N VAL A 372 -1.14 12.38 21.49
CA VAL A 372 -1.83 13.59 21.99
C VAL A 372 -0.75 14.57 22.45
N ASP A 373 -0.61 15.71 21.78
CA ASP A 373 0.51 16.67 21.94
C ASP A 373 0.11 17.99 22.63
N ALA A 374 -1.03 17.99 23.29
CA ALA A 374 -1.57 19.09 24.08
C ALA A 374 -2.63 18.56 25.07
N PHE A 375 -3.19 19.46 25.86
CA PHE A 375 -4.16 19.11 26.89
C PHE A 375 -5.57 18.87 26.32
N PHE A 376 -6.01 17.62 26.23
CA PHE A 376 -7.31 17.23 25.70
C PHE A 376 -8.43 17.39 26.74
N ASN A 377 -8.97 18.62 26.82
CA ASN A 377 -9.97 18.98 27.82
C ASN A 377 -11.41 19.15 27.32
N GLY A 378 -11.68 19.02 26.02
CA GLY A 378 -13.03 19.13 25.45
C GLY A 378 -13.74 20.47 25.72
N GLY A 379 -13.01 21.54 26.06
CA GLY A 379 -13.58 22.82 26.51
C GLY A 379 -13.57 23.04 28.03
N GLY A 380 -12.85 22.21 28.79
CA GLY A 380 -12.60 22.41 30.21
C GLY A 380 -13.78 21.98 31.10
N SER A 381 -14.06 22.75 32.16
CA SER A 381 -15.10 22.39 33.15
C SER A 381 -16.52 22.35 32.58
N ALA A 382 -16.77 23.01 31.45
CA ALA A 382 -18.06 23.05 30.76
C ALA A 382 -18.15 22.05 29.59
N ALA A 383 -17.13 21.21 29.40
CA ALA A 383 -17.08 20.23 28.32
C ALA A 383 -18.28 19.27 28.35
N THR A 384 -18.81 18.97 27.17
CA THR A 384 -19.97 18.08 26.96
C THR A 384 -19.69 16.96 25.95
N ASP A 385 -18.44 16.82 25.51
CA ASP A 385 -17.98 15.71 24.69
C ASP A 385 -17.83 14.44 25.54
N GLY A 386 -17.64 13.29 24.87
CA GLY A 386 -17.29 12.03 25.50
C GLY A 386 -15.95 11.52 25.00
N VAL A 387 -15.30 10.65 25.78
CA VAL A 387 -14.12 9.90 25.31
C VAL A 387 -14.28 8.44 25.69
N ILE A 388 -14.06 7.55 24.74
CA ILE A 388 -13.98 6.10 24.94
C ILE A 388 -12.59 5.66 24.48
N ILE A 389 -11.85 5.02 25.39
CA ILE A 389 -10.57 4.37 25.10
C ILE A 389 -10.81 2.87 25.25
N GLY A 390 -10.78 2.17 24.12
CA GLY A 390 -11.06 0.75 23.99
C GLY A 390 -10.00 -0.17 24.61
N PRO A 391 -10.21 -1.49 24.56
CA PRO A 391 -9.27 -2.47 25.10
C PRO A 391 -7.93 -2.42 24.36
N ASN A 392 -6.84 -2.63 25.09
CA ASN A 392 -5.43 -2.62 24.63
C ASN A 392 -4.96 -1.32 23.94
N VAL A 393 -5.82 -0.31 23.80
CA VAL A 393 -5.47 0.96 23.18
C VAL A 393 -4.40 1.69 23.99
N ILE A 394 -3.40 2.21 23.29
CA ILE A 394 -2.31 2.98 23.87
C ILE A 394 -2.48 4.44 23.48
N VAL A 395 -2.52 5.33 24.47
CA VAL A 395 -2.52 6.78 24.28
C VAL A 395 -1.23 7.35 24.86
N LYS A 396 -0.44 7.99 23.99
CA LYS A 396 0.84 8.60 24.31
C LYS A 396 0.71 10.11 24.37
N PHE A 397 1.16 10.71 25.47
CA PHE A 397 1.14 12.15 25.66
C PHE A 397 2.52 12.75 25.38
N ASN A 398 2.57 13.69 24.43
CA ASN A 398 3.81 14.31 24.00
C ASN A 398 4.02 15.66 24.71
N GLY A 399 4.79 15.63 25.79
CA GLY A 399 5.24 16.82 26.50
C GLY A 399 4.48 17.11 27.80
N THR A 400 5.11 17.91 28.66
CA THR A 400 4.70 18.13 30.06
C THR A 400 3.38 18.90 30.22
N LEU A 401 2.83 19.44 29.14
CA LEU A 401 1.54 20.15 29.12
C LEU A 401 0.43 19.31 28.48
N SER A 402 0.76 18.11 28.03
CA SER A 402 -0.18 17.17 27.41
C SER A 402 -0.88 16.35 28.48
N GLY A 403 -2.15 16.06 28.26
CA GLY A 403 -2.96 15.36 29.26
C GLY A 403 -4.41 15.25 28.81
N ILE A 404 -5.24 14.75 29.70
CA ILE A 404 -6.66 14.55 29.43
C ILE A 404 -7.46 14.92 30.67
N SER A 405 -8.71 15.36 30.52
CA SER A 405 -9.52 15.71 31.69
C SER A 405 -10.94 15.21 31.63
N ARG A 406 -11.58 14.93 32.76
CA ARG A 406 -13.05 14.77 32.85
C ARG A 406 -13.72 16.01 33.43
N ALA A 407 -14.99 16.18 33.13
CA ALA A 407 -15.83 17.23 33.69
C ALA A 407 -17.22 16.68 34.03
N ALA A 408 -18.10 17.50 34.61
CA ALA A 408 -19.43 17.06 35.03
C ALA A 408 -20.27 16.45 33.89
N ASN A 409 -20.10 16.99 32.67
CA ASN A 409 -20.79 16.52 31.48
C ASN A 409 -19.83 15.88 30.45
N ARG A 410 -18.57 15.64 30.84
CA ARG A 410 -17.55 14.99 30.03
C ARG A 410 -17.05 13.73 30.71
N ASN A 411 -17.56 12.59 30.26
CA ASN A 411 -17.14 11.27 30.77
C ASN A 411 -16.00 10.72 29.92
N ILE A 412 -15.00 10.15 30.61
CA ILE A 412 -13.88 9.42 29.99
C ILE A 412 -14.02 7.97 30.43
N SER A 413 -14.29 7.08 29.49
CA SER A 413 -14.32 5.64 29.71
C SER A 413 -13.00 5.07 29.25
N ILE A 414 -12.24 4.49 30.17
CA ILE A 414 -10.93 3.88 29.88
C ILE A 414 -11.05 2.40 30.20
N ASP A 415 -10.84 1.54 29.20
CA ASP A 415 -10.77 0.11 29.43
C ASP A 415 -9.61 -0.23 30.37
N ALA A 416 -9.76 -1.29 31.17
CA ALA A 416 -8.76 -1.70 32.15
C ALA A 416 -7.44 -2.16 31.49
N SER A 417 -7.49 -2.61 30.23
CA SER A 417 -6.33 -3.03 29.45
C SER A 417 -5.68 -1.91 28.63
N ALA A 418 -6.34 -0.76 28.49
CA ALA A 418 -5.76 0.41 27.83
C ALA A 418 -4.56 0.95 28.62
N ALA A 419 -3.73 1.79 28.00
CA ALA A 419 -2.63 2.47 28.67
C ALA A 419 -2.55 3.96 28.28
N LEU A 420 -2.42 4.82 29.28
CA LEU A 420 -2.09 6.24 29.12
C LEU A 420 -0.65 6.43 29.58
N THR A 421 0.23 6.87 28.67
CA THR A 421 1.68 6.85 28.93
C THR A 421 2.43 7.98 28.24
N SER A 422 3.74 8.07 28.50
CA SER A 422 4.66 9.01 27.88
C SER A 422 4.86 8.73 26.39
N TYR A 423 5.05 9.79 25.61
CA TYR A 423 5.53 9.70 24.22
C TYR A 423 6.87 8.98 24.06
N LYS A 424 7.66 8.89 25.13
CA LYS A 424 8.96 8.20 25.19
C LYS A 424 8.88 6.76 25.71
N ASP A 425 7.67 6.22 25.89
CA ASP A 425 7.49 4.87 26.42
C ASP A 425 7.58 3.82 25.31
N ASP A 426 8.79 3.34 25.03
CA ASP A 426 9.02 2.32 24.00
C ASP A 426 8.49 0.94 24.40
N LEU A 427 8.28 0.69 25.70
CA LEU A 427 7.73 -0.58 26.19
C LEU A 427 6.25 -0.77 25.81
N ARG A 428 5.53 0.32 25.53
CA ARG A 428 4.12 0.31 25.15
C ARG A 428 3.94 0.96 23.79
N GLY A 429 3.66 0.16 22.77
CA GLY A 429 3.36 0.68 21.43
C GLY A 429 4.60 1.12 20.63
N GLY A 430 5.80 0.71 21.05
CA GLY A 430 7.06 0.89 20.31
C GLY A 430 7.61 2.32 20.30
N ASP A 431 8.65 2.52 19.48
CA ASP A 431 9.41 3.78 19.33
C ASP A 431 8.62 4.85 18.55
N THR A 432 7.57 5.38 19.17
CA THR A 432 6.70 6.40 18.56
C THR A 432 7.44 7.73 18.37
N ASN A 433 8.51 7.99 19.13
CA ASN A 433 9.28 9.23 19.06
C ASN A 433 10.44 9.15 18.04
N GLY A 434 10.80 7.95 17.58
CA GLY A 434 11.76 7.68 16.52
C GLY A 434 13.21 7.87 16.95
N ASP A 435 13.49 7.81 18.25
CA ASP A 435 14.83 8.01 18.82
C ASP A 435 15.55 6.71 19.20
N GLY A 436 14.92 5.56 18.93
CA GLY A 436 15.42 4.23 19.21
C GLY A 436 15.29 3.88 20.68
N ASN A 437 16.36 4.13 21.44
CA ASN A 437 16.38 3.98 22.90
C ASN A 437 17.11 5.19 23.53
N ALA A 438 17.10 6.34 22.85
CA ALA A 438 17.88 7.49 23.26
C ALA A 438 17.22 8.20 24.44
N THR A 439 15.90 8.16 24.53
CA THR A 439 15.15 8.62 25.69
C THR A 439 14.36 7.49 26.35
N PHE A 440 13.98 7.70 27.61
CA PHE A 440 13.18 6.74 28.38
C PHE A 440 12.03 7.49 29.04
N ALA A 441 10.89 6.83 29.19
CA ALA A 441 9.76 7.37 29.94
C ALA A 441 10.11 7.61 31.42
N SER A 442 9.67 8.75 31.94
CA SER A 442 9.87 9.16 33.34
C SER A 442 8.68 9.94 33.88
N ASP A 443 8.40 9.79 35.17
CA ASP A 443 7.35 10.55 35.87
C ASP A 443 7.47 12.06 35.58
N GLY A 444 6.35 12.69 35.25
CA GLY A 444 6.28 14.09 34.83
C GLY A 444 6.54 14.34 33.34
N ASP A 445 6.62 13.30 32.50
CA ASP A 445 6.72 13.45 31.05
C ASP A 445 5.47 14.10 30.44
N TRP A 446 4.33 13.97 31.11
CA TRP A 446 3.04 14.57 30.75
C TRP A 446 2.26 14.98 32.01
N ASP A 447 1.25 15.84 31.85
CA ASP A 447 0.57 16.50 32.97
C ASP A 447 -0.23 15.52 33.82
N GLY A 448 -1.15 14.77 33.21
CA GLY A 448 -1.93 13.73 33.90
C GLY A 448 -3.41 13.72 33.50
N TYR A 449 -4.18 12.90 34.22
CA TYR A 449 -5.63 12.79 34.05
C TYR A 449 -6.39 13.66 35.06
N TYR A 450 -6.85 14.84 34.65
CA TYR A 450 -7.46 15.83 35.54
C TYR A 450 -8.98 15.69 35.71
N ASN A 451 -9.51 15.91 36.91
CA ASN A 451 -10.95 15.96 37.18
C ASN A 451 -11.41 17.37 37.58
N TYR A 452 -12.12 18.06 36.68
CA TYR A 452 -12.66 19.40 36.95
C TYR A 452 -13.72 19.45 38.05
N GLN A 453 -14.38 18.32 38.39
CA GLN A 453 -15.42 18.31 39.43
C GLN A 453 -14.82 18.29 40.84
N THR A 454 -13.72 17.55 41.03
CA THR A 454 -13.05 17.42 42.32
C THR A 454 -11.80 18.27 42.42
N THR A 455 -11.38 18.90 41.31
CA THR A 455 -10.14 19.68 41.21
C THR A 455 -8.90 18.86 41.61
N THR A 456 -8.85 17.60 41.19
CA THR A 456 -7.76 16.67 41.49
C THR A 456 -7.34 15.90 40.25
N TYR A 457 -6.08 15.47 40.20
CA TYR A 457 -5.63 14.45 39.25
C TYR A 457 -6.09 13.07 39.71
N LEU A 458 -6.29 12.19 38.74
CA LEU A 458 -6.75 10.83 38.90
C LEU A 458 -5.63 9.88 38.49
N GLY A 459 -5.25 8.98 39.40
CA GLY A 459 -4.35 7.88 39.10
C GLY A 459 -5.09 6.59 38.73
N GLY A 460 -4.35 5.61 38.23
CA GLY A 460 -4.87 4.28 37.88
C GLY A 460 -3.74 3.33 37.52
N ALA A 461 -4.00 2.02 37.57
CA ALA A 461 -3.00 1.01 37.21
C ALA A 461 -2.59 1.04 35.72
N ASN A 462 -3.37 1.75 34.90
CA ASN A 462 -3.19 1.96 33.47
C ASN A 462 -2.66 3.36 33.11
N ILE A 463 -2.30 4.18 34.11
CA ILE A 463 -1.73 5.52 33.93
C ILE A 463 -0.27 5.45 34.34
N PHE A 464 0.62 5.84 33.43
CA PHE A 464 2.06 5.72 33.60
C PHE A 464 2.76 7.05 33.31
N TYR A 465 3.76 7.40 34.13
CA TYR A 465 4.70 8.49 33.90
C TYR A 465 4.07 9.91 33.85
N ASP A 466 2.87 10.11 34.38
CA ASP A 466 2.33 11.46 34.59
C ASP A 466 3.02 12.18 35.77
N ALA A 467 2.71 13.46 35.93
CA ALA A 467 3.26 14.29 37.00
C ALA A 467 2.56 14.10 38.36
N HIS A 468 1.45 13.36 38.43
CA HIS A 468 0.48 13.38 39.53
C HIS A 468 -0.08 12.01 39.86
#